data_AF-A0A844ITZ4-F1
#
_entry.id   AF-A0A844ITZ4-F1
#
_cell.length_a   1.000
_cell.length_b   1.000
_cell.length_c   1.000
_cell.angle_alpha   90.00
_cell.angle_beta   90.00
_cell.angle_gamma   90.00
#
_symmetry.space_group_name_H-M   'P 1'
#
loop_
_entity.id
_entity.type
_entity.pdbx_description
1 polymer ?
#
loop_
_entity_poly.entity_id
_entity_poly.type
_entity_poly.pdbx_seq_one_letter_code
_entity_poly.pdbx_strand_id
1 'polypeptide(L)'
;MSNLPPLNTETIWAIINDKIDDDTVKKLLWYHLGYRYNPITDTWTNSEVAPTWRDEYPQPPDFIDSRPAIMKLTRSIPPENKQALKEKLGFKGYKIGEFSPRQTRRATSANWLLSYMLITTGKIE
;
A
#
# COMPACT_ATOMS: atom_id res chain seq x y z
N MET A 1 4.22 -10.50 -16.65
CA MET A 1 3.19 -9.64 -16.04
C MET A 1 3.01 -10.10 -14.62
N SER A 2 3.14 -9.21 -13.65
CA SER A 2 3.00 -9.55 -12.23
C SER A 2 1.57 -10.02 -11.98
N ASN A 3 1.38 -11.27 -11.54
CA ASN A 3 0.09 -11.80 -11.07
C ASN A 3 -0.29 -11.15 -9.74
N LEU A 4 -0.52 -9.83 -9.75
CA LEU A 4 -0.95 -9.09 -8.57
C LEU A 4 -2.44 -9.33 -8.36
N PRO A 5 -2.87 -9.53 -7.10
CA PRO A 5 -4.30 -9.64 -6.82
C PRO A 5 -5.01 -8.32 -7.16
N PRO A 6 -6.31 -8.36 -7.52
CA PRO A 6 -7.07 -7.16 -7.77
C PRO A 6 -7.16 -6.29 -6.51
N LEU A 7 -7.17 -4.97 -6.68
CA LEU A 7 -7.39 -4.05 -5.56
C LEU A 7 -8.89 -4.01 -5.23
N ASN A 8 -9.29 -4.81 -4.25
CA ASN A 8 -10.65 -4.88 -3.71
C ASN A 8 -10.61 -5.12 -2.19
N THR A 9 -11.77 -5.11 -1.54
CA THR A 9 -11.88 -5.34 -0.09
C THR A 9 -11.30 -6.68 0.37
N GLU A 10 -11.43 -7.74 -0.42
CA GLU A 10 -10.86 -9.05 -0.11
C GLU A 10 -9.34 -8.98 -0.01
N THR A 11 -8.68 -8.33 -0.97
CA THR A 11 -7.24 -8.10 -0.96
C THR A 11 -6.81 -7.23 0.21
N ILE A 12 -7.57 -6.17 0.55
CA ILE A 12 -7.29 -5.35 1.73
C ILE A 12 -7.34 -6.18 3.01
N TRP A 13 -8.35 -7.04 3.17
CA TRP A 13 -8.45 -7.96 4.30
C TRP A 13 -7.35 -9.02 4.29
N ALA A 14 -6.93 -9.49 3.12
CA ALA A 14 -5.83 -10.43 2.98
C ALA A 14 -4.50 -9.82 3.44
N ILE A 15 -4.27 -8.52 3.19
CA ILE A 15 -3.09 -7.80 3.70
C ILE A 15 -3.10 -7.77 5.23
N ILE A 16 -4.22 -7.34 5.83
CA ILE A 16 -4.38 -7.17 7.28
C ILE A 16 -4.25 -8.50 8.02
N ASN A 17 -4.86 -9.56 7.48
CA ASN A 17 -4.85 -10.89 8.08
C ASN A 17 -3.62 -11.74 7.70
N ASP A 18 -2.59 -11.11 7.12
CA ASP A 18 -1.34 -11.76 6.75
C ASP A 18 -1.49 -12.97 5.80
N LYS A 19 -2.50 -12.94 4.93
CA LYS A 19 -2.79 -13.99 3.95
C LYS A 19 -2.01 -13.87 2.65
N ILE A 20 -1.39 -12.72 2.41
CA ILE A 20 -0.48 -12.49 1.26
C ILE A 20 0.89 -12.07 1.77
N ASP A 21 1.96 -12.47 1.09
CA ASP A 21 3.32 -12.20 1.53
C ASP A 21 3.72 -10.72 1.35
N ASP A 22 4.81 -10.30 2.01
CA ASP A 22 5.27 -8.90 1.99
C ASP A 22 5.70 -8.42 0.61
N ASP A 23 6.24 -9.30 -0.24
CA ASP A 23 6.65 -8.93 -1.60
C ASP A 23 5.42 -8.62 -2.46
N THR A 24 4.35 -9.41 -2.33
CA THR A 24 3.07 -9.11 -2.97
C THR A 24 2.48 -7.78 -2.49
N VAL A 25 2.50 -7.49 -1.18
CA VAL A 25 2.03 -6.20 -0.64
C VAL A 25 2.85 -5.04 -1.21
N LYS A 26 4.18 -5.16 -1.24
CA LYS A 26 5.08 -4.14 -1.79
C LYS A 26 4.79 -3.89 -3.26
N LYS A 27 4.68 -4.94 -4.07
CA LYS A 27 4.40 -4.82 -5.50
C LYS A 27 3.05 -4.19 -5.80
N LEU A 28 2.02 -4.46 -4.99
CA LEU A 28 0.72 -3.76 -5.09
C LEU A 28 0.87 -2.25 -4.86
N LEU A 29 1.57 -1.86 -3.79
CA LEU A 29 1.83 -0.44 -3.52
C LEU A 29 2.61 0.21 -4.65
N TRP A 30 3.68 -0.45 -5.12
CA TRP A 30 4.50 0.05 -6.22
C TRP A 30 3.67 0.26 -7.48
N TYR A 31 2.83 -0.72 -7.83
CA TYR A 31 1.94 -0.63 -8.97
C TYR A 31 0.98 0.56 -8.86
N HIS A 32 0.30 0.73 -7.73
CA HIS A 32 -0.65 1.83 -7.56
C HIS A 32 0.02 3.21 -7.35
N LEU A 33 1.28 3.25 -6.92
CA LEU A 33 2.10 4.47 -6.91
C LEU A 33 2.61 4.87 -8.29
N GLY A 34 2.56 3.98 -9.28
CA GLY A 34 3.00 4.24 -10.66
C GLY A 34 4.37 3.67 -11.01
N TYR A 35 5.02 2.89 -10.13
CA TYR A 35 6.23 2.17 -10.49
C TYR A 35 5.88 1.00 -11.42
N ARG A 36 6.70 0.80 -12.46
CA ARG A 36 6.55 -0.32 -13.39
C ARG A 36 7.89 -1.03 -13.52
N TYR A 37 7.88 -2.36 -13.41
CA TYR A 37 9.06 -3.14 -13.66
C TYR A 37 9.13 -3.52 -15.13
N ASN A 38 10.27 -3.22 -15.77
CA ASN A 38 10.55 -3.63 -17.13
C ASN A 38 11.43 -4.90 -17.10
N PRO A 39 10.87 -6.08 -17.45
CA PRO A 39 11.62 -7.33 -17.43
C PRO A 39 12.66 -7.43 -18.56
N ILE A 40 12.55 -6.62 -19.62
CA ILE A 40 13.49 -6.64 -20.74
C ILE A 40 14.80 -5.96 -20.34
N THR A 41 14.71 -4.86 -19.61
CA THR A 41 15.87 -4.08 -19.16
C THR A 41 16.28 -4.40 -17.73
N ASP A 42 15.53 -5.23 -17.01
CA ASP A 42 15.69 -5.52 -15.59
C ASP A 42 15.75 -4.25 -14.72
N THR A 43 14.88 -3.28 -15.05
CA THR A 43 14.87 -1.98 -14.35
C THR A 43 13.45 -1.55 -13.98
N TRP A 44 13.35 -0.80 -12.89
CA TRP A 44 12.13 -0.09 -12.54
C TRP A 44 12.06 1.25 -13.27
N THR A 45 10.88 1.57 -13.79
CA THR A 45 10.53 2.90 -14.28
C THR A 45 9.58 3.57 -13.30
N ASN A 46 9.72 4.90 -13.19
CA ASN A 46 8.94 5.74 -12.28
C ASN A 46 8.23 6.88 -13.04
N SER A 47 8.04 6.73 -14.35
CA SER A 47 7.46 7.75 -15.23
C SER A 47 6.03 8.13 -14.87
N GLU A 48 5.27 7.18 -14.28
CA GLU A 48 3.90 7.40 -13.80
C GLU A 48 3.84 7.78 -12.30
N VAL A 49 4.99 7.83 -11.62
CA VAL A 49 5.07 8.18 -10.20
C VAL A 49 5.04 9.69 -10.03
N ALA A 50 4.22 10.18 -9.08
CA ALA A 50 4.14 11.60 -8.79
C ALA A 50 5.53 12.20 -8.43
N PRO A 51 5.85 13.45 -8.84
CA PRO A 51 7.13 14.10 -8.56
C PRO A 51 7.57 14.02 -7.10
N THR A 52 6.63 14.27 -6.19
CA THR A 52 6.86 14.22 -4.74
C THR A 52 7.34 12.85 -4.24
N TRP A 53 7.06 11.77 -4.95
CA TRP A 53 7.55 10.43 -4.66
C TRP A 53 8.80 10.09 -5.45
N ARG A 54 8.82 10.30 -6.77
CA ARG A 54 9.93 9.88 -7.64
C ARG A 54 11.23 10.62 -7.35
N ASP A 55 11.15 11.88 -6.91
CA ASP A 55 12.34 12.71 -6.65
C ASP A 55 13.07 12.24 -5.37
N GLU A 56 12.34 11.73 -4.38
CA GLU A 56 12.90 11.16 -3.15
C GLU A 56 13.18 9.65 -3.27
N TYR A 57 12.37 8.95 -4.06
CA TYR A 57 12.48 7.51 -4.30
C TYR A 57 12.52 7.23 -5.81
N PRO A 58 13.69 7.34 -6.45
CA PRO A 58 13.84 6.98 -7.86
C PRO A 58 13.56 5.49 -8.11
N GLN A 59 13.76 4.65 -7.09
CA GLN A 59 13.47 3.22 -7.06
C GLN A 59 12.34 2.94 -6.05
N PRO A 60 11.52 1.91 -6.28
CA PRO A 60 10.41 1.58 -5.39
C PRO A 60 10.91 1.26 -3.98
N PRO A 61 10.43 1.95 -2.93
CA PRO A 61 10.93 1.75 -1.58
C PRO A 61 10.32 0.51 -0.92
N ASP A 62 11.04 -0.05 0.07
CA ASP A 62 10.53 -1.11 0.91
C ASP A 62 9.59 -0.55 1.99
N PHE A 63 8.28 -0.61 1.79
CA PHE A 63 7.30 -0.11 2.76
C PHE A 63 7.16 -0.96 4.02
N ILE A 64 7.70 -2.18 4.05
CA ILE A 64 7.65 -3.07 5.20
C ILE A 64 8.85 -2.85 6.12
N ASP A 65 10.03 -2.59 5.59
CA ASP A 65 11.24 -2.40 6.41
C ASP A 65 11.70 -0.94 6.53
N SER A 66 11.38 -0.08 5.55
CA SER A 66 11.76 1.33 5.59
C SER A 66 10.78 2.19 6.39
N ARG A 67 11.22 2.62 7.57
CA ARG A 67 10.47 3.58 8.41
C ARG A 67 10.21 4.92 7.69
N PRO A 68 11.17 5.54 6.98
CA PRO A 68 10.91 6.77 6.23
C PRO A 68 9.83 6.60 5.16
N ALA A 69 9.89 5.52 4.38
CA ALA A 69 8.96 5.28 3.28
C ALA A 69 7.52 5.08 3.80
N ILE A 70 7.34 4.27 4.85
CA ILE A 70 6.01 4.05 5.42
C ILE A 70 5.45 5.31 6.09
N MET A 71 6.30 6.15 6.70
CA MET A 71 5.87 7.45 7.25
C MET A 71 5.39 8.39 6.14
N LYS A 72 6.09 8.45 5.01
CA LYS A 72 5.66 9.23 3.84
C LYS A 72 4.35 8.68 3.27
N LEU A 73 4.18 7.35 3.23
CA LEU A 73 2.93 6.70 2.81
C LEU A 73 1.77 7.10 3.71
N THR A 74 1.95 7.09 5.04
CA THR A 74 0.91 7.55 5.97
C THR A 74 0.55 9.02 5.76
N ARG A 75 1.53 9.88 5.45
CA ARG A 75 1.32 11.31 5.22
C ARG A 75 0.64 11.61 3.89
N SER A 76 0.74 10.72 2.90
CA SER A 76 0.08 10.89 1.60
C SER A 76 -1.41 10.51 1.61
N ILE A 77 -1.90 9.87 2.67
CA ILE A 77 -3.32 9.56 2.84
C ILE A 77 -4.08 10.85 3.21
N PRO A 78 -5.13 11.24 2.44
CA PRO A 78 -5.97 12.38 2.78
C PRO A 78 -6.56 12.28 4.19
N PRO A 79 -6.72 13.38 4.93
CA PRO A 79 -7.25 13.37 6.29
C PRO A 79 -8.55 12.56 6.46
N GLU A 80 -9.48 12.69 5.51
CA GLU A 80 -10.77 11.99 5.45
C GLU A 80 -10.65 10.47 5.28
N ASN A 81 -9.53 9.99 4.74
CA ASN A 81 -9.30 8.56 4.52
C ASN A 81 -8.39 7.93 5.57
N LYS A 82 -7.87 8.71 6.54
CA LYS A 82 -6.94 8.19 7.56
C LYS A 82 -7.55 7.10 8.43
N GLN A 83 -8.87 7.09 8.61
CA GLN A 83 -9.58 6.06 9.36
C GLN A 83 -10.43 5.14 8.46
N ALA A 84 -10.17 5.11 7.14
CA ALA A 84 -11.00 4.37 6.20
C ALA A 84 -11.13 2.87 6.53
N LEU A 85 -10.05 2.21 6.99
CA LEU A 85 -10.13 0.81 7.43
C LEU A 85 -11.19 0.59 8.52
N LYS A 86 -11.30 1.52 9.48
CA LYS A 86 -12.26 1.43 10.58
C LYS A 86 -13.66 1.83 10.10
N GLU A 87 -13.78 2.97 9.43
CA GLU A 87 -15.07 3.57 9.07
C GLU A 87 -15.78 2.84 7.94
N LYS A 88 -15.02 2.24 7.01
CA LYS A 88 -15.55 1.60 5.83
C LYS A 88 -15.55 0.08 5.91
N LEU A 89 -14.52 -0.51 6.50
CA LEU A 89 -14.38 -1.97 6.60
C LEU A 89 -14.64 -2.51 8.02
N GLY A 90 -14.83 -1.64 9.02
CA GLY A 90 -15.06 -2.10 10.40
C GLY A 90 -13.83 -2.68 11.08
N PHE A 91 -12.62 -2.42 10.58
CA PHE A 91 -11.38 -2.88 11.20
C PHE A 91 -11.19 -2.19 12.57
N LYS A 92 -11.21 -2.99 13.64
CA LYS A 92 -11.10 -2.50 15.03
C LYS A 92 -9.66 -2.33 15.51
N GLY A 93 -8.68 -2.58 14.64
CA GLY A 93 -7.27 -2.69 15.02
C GLY A 93 -6.88 -4.12 15.39
N TYR A 94 -5.58 -4.32 15.58
CA TYR A 94 -5.05 -5.56 16.12
C TYR A 94 -5.23 -5.59 17.64
N LYS A 95 -5.29 -6.80 18.22
CA LYS A 95 -5.37 -6.98 19.67
C LYS A 95 -4.13 -6.39 20.36
N ILE A 96 -4.34 -5.72 21.49
CA ILE A 96 -3.27 -5.08 22.26
C ILE A 96 -2.25 -6.15 22.68
N GLY A 97 -0.97 -5.91 22.38
CA GLY A 97 0.13 -6.82 22.70
C GLY A 97 0.36 -7.95 21.69
N GLU A 98 -0.48 -8.09 20.66
CA GLU A 98 -0.39 -9.18 19.68
C GLU A 98 0.07 -8.73 18.29
N PHE A 99 0.59 -7.50 18.13
CA PHE A 99 1.03 -7.01 16.82
C PHE A 99 2.48 -6.52 16.79
N SER A 100 3.16 -6.92 15.73
CA SER A 100 4.53 -6.55 15.39
C SER A 100 4.57 -5.22 14.59
N PRO A 101 5.73 -4.54 14.55
CA PRO A 101 5.94 -3.39 13.66
C PRO A 101 5.61 -3.71 12.20
N ARG A 102 5.89 -4.93 11.74
CA ARG A 102 5.53 -5.43 10.41
C ARG A 102 4.01 -5.38 10.19
N GLN A 103 3.21 -5.93 11.10
CA GLN A 103 1.74 -5.91 11.00
C GLN A 103 1.18 -4.48 11.01
N THR A 104 1.75 -3.57 11.79
CA THR A 104 1.37 -2.15 11.78
C THR A 104 1.64 -1.51 10.41
N ARG A 105 2.80 -1.77 9.81
CA ARG A 105 3.14 -1.24 8.48
C ARG A 105 2.23 -1.83 7.40
N ARG A 106 1.90 -3.12 7.47
CA ARG A 106 0.91 -3.75 6.58
C ARG A 106 -0.49 -3.13 6.71
N ALA A 107 -0.93 -2.80 7.92
CA ALA A 107 -2.19 -2.07 8.11
C ALA A 107 -2.13 -0.65 7.48
N THR A 108 -1.00 0.05 7.60
CA THR A 108 -0.80 1.33 6.89
C THR A 108 -0.88 1.15 5.38
N SER A 109 -0.22 0.13 4.83
CA SER A 109 -0.28 -0.20 3.40
C SER A 109 -1.72 -0.49 2.94
N ALA A 110 -2.46 -1.29 3.71
CA ALA A 110 -3.87 -1.59 3.47
C ALA A 110 -4.73 -0.31 3.49
N ASN A 111 -4.52 0.59 4.45
CA ASN A 111 -5.26 1.85 4.53
C ASN A 111 -4.96 2.77 3.34
N TRP A 112 -3.71 2.83 2.90
CA TRP A 112 -3.32 3.61 1.73
C TRP A 112 -3.97 3.06 0.46
N LEU A 113 -3.95 1.74 0.26
CA LEU A 113 -4.58 1.08 -0.89
C LEU A 113 -6.11 1.29 -0.90
N LEU A 114 -6.76 1.19 0.26
CA LEU A 114 -8.17 1.51 0.40
C LEU A 114 -8.47 2.98 0.06
N SER A 115 -7.64 3.91 0.55
CA SER A 115 -7.75 5.33 0.19
C SER A 115 -7.59 5.54 -1.32
N TYR A 116 -6.61 4.87 -1.95
CA TYR A 116 -6.39 4.96 -3.39
C TYR A 116 -7.62 4.46 -4.18
N MET A 117 -8.18 3.32 -3.78
CA MET A 117 -9.40 2.76 -4.38
C MET A 117 -10.58 3.75 -4.26
N LEU A 118 -10.78 4.34 -3.08
CA LEU A 118 -11.81 5.35 -2.84
C LEU A 118 -11.64 6.59 -3.73
N ILE A 119 -10.42 7.08 -3.88
CA ILE A 119 -10.13 8.27 -4.70
C ILE A 119 -10.34 8.00 -6.20
N THR A 120 -9.94 6.82 -6.66
CA THR A 120 -9.92 6.49 -8.10
C THR A 120 -11.25 5.94 -8.62
N THR A 121 -11.99 5.21 -7.80
CA THR A 121 -13.27 4.57 -8.20
C THR A 121 -14.50 5.23 -7.57
N GLY A 122 -14.31 6.01 -6.49
CA GLY A 122 -15.40 6.58 -5.71
C GLY A 122 -16.18 5.57 -4.87
N LYS A 123 -15.81 4.29 -4.89
CA LYS A 123 -16.54 3.20 -4.24
C LYS A 123 -15.57 2.21 -3.58
N ILE A 124 -16.16 1.28 -2.84
CA ILE A 124 -15.47 0.14 -2.25
C ILE A 124 -16.05 -1.09 -2.93
N GLU A 125 -15.18 -1.90 -3.54
CA GLU A 125 -15.54 -3.14 -4.24
C GLU A 125 -15.29 -4.38 -3.36
#